data_AF-A0A9D5H6L7-F1
#
_entry.id   AF-A0A9D5H6L7-F1
#
_cell.length_a   1.000
_cell.length_b   1.000
_cell.length_c   1.000
_cell.angle_alpha   90.00
_cell.angle_beta   90.00
_cell.angle_gamma   90.00
#
_symmetry.space_group_name_H-M   'P 1'
#
loop_
_entity.id
_entity.type
_entity.pdbx_description
1 polymer ?
#
loop_
_entity_poly.entity_id
_entity_poly.type
_entity_poly.pdbx_seq_one_letter_code
_entity_poly.pdbx_strand_id
1 'polypeptide(L)'
;MSGSTAYDFPVEVLRSSKWQLNQALSLLISGSIPACIPSSLPSLRVLDLVGNRLTGPIPSDIGSLSRLTVLNVADNQISGKIPSSLPSLSSLMHLDLSANQISGQIPENIGNLRMLSRALLARNQISGVIPNSIGSMPRLADLDLSNNRLSGSIPSTLGSIPVLSSLYLDVNRLSGPIPSTILASRGLGILNLSRNAITGEIPDVFGERSYYTALDLSFNDLRGHVPRTLSTAAYVGHLDLSHNHLCGPIPNGSPFDHLDAASFASNDCLCGSPLPACG
;
A
#
# COMPACT_ATOMS: atom_id res chain seq x y z
N MET A 1 12.82 32.81 -16.18
CA MET A 1 12.22 33.37 -14.96
C MET A 1 10.73 33.54 -15.20
N SER A 2 9.90 32.56 -14.82
CA SER A 2 8.45 32.72 -14.75
C SER A 2 8.06 32.45 -13.30
N GLY A 3 7.94 33.51 -12.52
CA GLY A 3 7.50 33.43 -11.13
C GLY A 3 6.03 33.00 -11.09
N SER A 4 5.78 31.73 -10.77
CA SER A 4 4.45 31.29 -10.39
C SER A 4 4.19 31.77 -8.96
N THR A 5 3.36 32.79 -8.79
CA THR A 5 2.89 33.23 -7.46
C THR A 5 2.03 32.12 -6.86
N ALA A 6 2.48 31.56 -5.73
CA ALA A 6 1.68 30.62 -4.95
C ALA A 6 0.52 31.36 -4.29
N TYR A 7 -0.65 30.73 -4.19
CA TYR A 7 -1.82 31.28 -3.51
C TYR A 7 -1.88 30.75 -2.08
N ASP A 8 -2.28 31.61 -1.13
CA ASP A 8 -2.57 31.19 0.24
C ASP A 8 -3.81 30.30 0.31
N PHE A 9 -3.85 29.39 1.29
CA PHE A 9 -4.93 28.42 1.46
C PHE A 9 -6.29 29.12 1.70
N PRO A 10 -7.27 29.02 0.80
CA PRO A 10 -8.49 29.81 0.89
C PRO A 10 -9.56 29.05 1.70
N VAL A 11 -9.52 29.13 3.03
CA VAL A 11 -10.50 28.46 3.92
C VAL A 11 -11.96 28.85 3.60
N GLU A 12 -12.20 30.10 3.23
CA GLU A 12 -13.54 30.59 2.87
C GLU A 12 -14.08 29.93 1.59
N VAL A 13 -13.21 29.49 0.68
CA VAL A 13 -13.63 28.82 -0.57
C VAL A 13 -14.20 27.43 -0.27
N LEU A 14 -13.70 26.76 0.78
CA LEU A 14 -14.22 25.47 1.25
C LEU A 14 -15.63 25.55 1.89
N ARG A 15 -16.08 26.74 2.29
CA ARG A 15 -17.46 26.95 2.81
C ARG A 15 -18.51 26.93 1.72
N SER A 16 -18.14 27.20 0.47
CA SER A 16 -19.07 27.15 -0.65
C SER A 16 -19.33 25.70 -1.05
N SER A 17 -20.58 25.27 -1.06
CA SER A 17 -21.03 23.92 -1.45
C SER A 17 -20.70 23.51 -2.90
N LYS A 18 -19.93 24.33 -3.63
CA LYS A 18 -19.55 24.16 -5.04
C LYS A 18 -18.32 23.28 -5.27
N TRP A 19 -17.55 22.91 -4.23
CA TRP A 19 -16.40 22.01 -4.36
C TRP A 19 -16.73 20.52 -4.17
N GLN A 20 -17.94 20.10 -4.58
CA GLN A 20 -18.24 18.68 -4.85
C GLN A 20 -17.69 18.20 -6.21
N LEU A 21 -16.95 19.03 -6.94
CA LEU A 21 -16.49 18.75 -8.30
C LEU A 21 -14.95 18.74 -8.37
N ASN A 22 -14.36 17.54 -8.32
CA ASN A 22 -13.32 16.99 -9.20
C ASN A 22 -12.26 17.87 -9.91
N GLN A 23 -11.97 19.09 -9.49
CA GLN A 23 -10.89 19.90 -10.08
C GLN A 23 -10.19 20.78 -9.05
N ALA A 24 -9.51 20.16 -8.08
CA ALA A 24 -8.26 20.77 -7.62
C ALA A 24 -7.24 20.64 -8.78
N LEU A 25 -7.43 21.46 -9.82
CA LEU A 25 -6.31 21.88 -10.67
C LEU A 25 -5.19 22.28 -9.71
N SER A 26 -3.95 21.87 -9.99
CA SER A 26 -2.78 22.30 -9.23
C SER A 26 -2.77 23.84 -9.15
N LEU A 27 -3.35 24.38 -8.08
CA LEU A 27 -3.51 25.82 -7.86
C LEU A 27 -2.22 26.39 -7.26
N LEU A 28 -1.17 25.57 -7.12
CA LEU A 28 0.08 25.91 -6.45
C LEU A 28 -0.16 26.47 -5.04
N ILE A 29 -1.22 25.98 -4.35
CA ILE A 29 -1.53 26.42 -2.99
C ILE A 29 -0.36 26.02 -2.09
N SER A 30 0.12 26.97 -1.31
CA SER A 30 1.25 26.77 -0.39
C SER A 30 0.87 27.08 1.05
N GLY A 31 1.81 26.86 1.98
CA GLY A 31 1.56 26.99 3.41
C GLY A 31 1.04 25.69 4.00
N SER A 32 0.49 25.73 5.23
CA SER A 32 -0.03 24.55 5.92
C SER A 32 -1.54 24.41 5.75
N ILE A 33 -2.03 23.18 5.93
CA ILE A 33 -3.47 22.93 6.09
C ILE A 33 -3.93 23.65 7.37
N PRO A 34 -4.85 24.64 7.30
CA PRO A 34 -5.25 25.40 8.46
C PRO A 34 -5.85 24.53 9.56
N ALA A 35 -5.31 24.65 10.78
CA ALA A 35 -5.75 23.86 11.94
C ALA A 35 -7.21 24.09 12.32
N CYS A 36 -7.83 25.19 11.87
CA CYS A 36 -9.23 25.52 12.12
C CYS A 36 -10.22 24.83 11.17
N ILE A 37 -9.77 24.09 10.13
CA ILE A 37 -10.68 23.38 9.22
C ILE A 37 -11.65 22.47 9.98
N PRO A 38 -11.21 21.60 10.91
CA PRO A 38 -12.12 20.68 11.59
C PRO A 38 -13.22 21.39 12.40
N SER A 39 -12.89 22.52 13.04
CA SER A 39 -13.86 23.32 13.82
C SER A 39 -14.73 24.23 12.96
N SER A 40 -14.20 24.74 11.84
CA SER A 40 -14.91 25.69 10.97
C SER A 40 -15.82 25.02 9.94
N LEU A 41 -15.55 23.76 9.61
CA LEU A 41 -16.25 22.99 8.58
C LEU A 41 -16.68 21.60 9.12
N PRO A 42 -17.45 21.51 10.22
CA PRO A 42 -17.76 20.24 10.87
C PRO A 42 -18.58 19.27 10.00
N SER A 43 -19.20 19.77 8.92
CA SER A 43 -19.97 18.97 7.96
C SER A 43 -19.19 18.59 6.69
N LEU A 44 -17.88 18.83 6.65
CA LEU A 44 -17.05 18.52 5.48
C LEU A 44 -17.10 17.01 5.17
N ARG A 45 -17.38 16.68 3.90
CA ARG A 45 -17.44 15.29 3.41
C ARG A 45 -16.23 14.91 2.57
N VAL A 46 -15.66 15.87 1.86
CA VAL A 46 -14.52 15.67 0.98
C VAL A 46 -13.52 16.78 1.29
N LEU A 47 -12.30 16.38 1.65
CA LEU A 47 -11.14 17.25 1.69
C LEU A 47 -10.16 16.70 0.66
N ASP A 48 -10.16 17.29 -0.53
CA ASP A 48 -9.27 16.92 -1.62
C ASP A 48 -8.36 18.09 -1.97
N LEU A 49 -7.06 17.91 -1.73
CA LEU A 49 -6.00 18.91 -1.83
C LEU A 49 -4.81 18.38 -2.65
N VAL A 50 -5.03 17.34 -3.47
CA VAL A 50 -3.98 16.69 -4.25
C VAL A 50 -3.20 17.66 -5.14
N GLY A 51 -1.90 17.41 -5.33
CA GLY A 51 -1.09 18.09 -6.34
C GLY A 51 -0.83 19.57 -6.05
N ASN A 52 -0.64 19.94 -4.79
CA ASN A 52 -0.33 21.32 -4.36
C ASN A 52 1.09 21.42 -3.75
N ARG A 53 1.41 22.54 -3.10
CA ARG A 53 2.68 22.79 -2.40
C ARG A 53 2.46 22.94 -0.90
N LEU A 54 1.48 22.22 -0.35
CA LEU A 54 1.15 22.28 1.07
C LEU A 54 2.27 21.65 1.90
N THR A 55 2.55 22.26 3.05
CA THR A 55 3.63 21.91 3.97
C THR A 55 3.08 21.70 5.39
N GLY A 56 3.92 21.25 6.30
CA GLY A 56 3.53 21.06 7.70
C GLY A 56 2.60 19.85 7.91
N PRO A 57 2.09 19.65 9.13
CA PRO A 57 1.34 18.45 9.48
C PRO A 57 -0.13 18.50 9.09
N ILE A 58 -0.74 17.33 8.95
CA ILE A 58 -2.19 17.16 9.00
C ILE A 58 -2.67 17.64 10.39
N PRO A 59 -3.72 18.47 10.50
CA PRO A 59 -4.22 18.95 11.79
C PRO A 59 -4.50 17.81 12.77
N SER A 60 -4.07 17.97 14.02
CA SER A 60 -4.23 16.95 15.07
C SER A 60 -5.68 16.57 15.32
N ASP A 61 -6.62 17.48 15.05
CA ASP A 61 -8.04 17.34 15.35
C ASP A 61 -8.86 16.91 14.12
N ILE A 62 -8.19 16.44 13.05
CA ILE A 62 -8.84 15.97 11.82
C ILE A 62 -9.93 14.93 12.13
N GLY A 63 -9.71 14.08 13.14
CA GLY A 63 -10.67 13.08 13.61
C GLY A 63 -12.03 13.59 14.06
N SER A 64 -12.19 14.90 14.29
CA SER A 64 -13.49 15.50 14.62
C SER A 64 -14.44 15.64 13.41
N LEU A 65 -13.92 15.52 12.19
CA LEU A 65 -14.71 15.54 10.95
C LEU A 65 -15.45 14.22 10.71
N SER A 66 -16.38 13.87 11.58
CA SER A 66 -17.13 12.59 11.57
C SER A 66 -17.87 12.26 10.27
N ARG A 67 -18.13 13.27 9.42
CA ARG A 67 -18.81 13.13 8.12
C ARG A 67 -17.85 13.01 6.92
N LEU A 68 -16.54 13.10 7.15
CA LEU A 68 -15.53 13.03 6.11
C LEU A 68 -15.50 11.63 5.51
N THR A 69 -15.73 11.55 4.21
CA THR A 69 -15.69 10.31 3.42
C THR A 69 -14.43 10.21 2.57
N VAL A 70 -13.82 11.35 2.22
CA VAL A 70 -12.60 11.42 1.43
C VAL A 70 -11.62 12.38 2.08
N LEU A 71 -10.41 11.89 2.35
CA LEU A 71 -9.25 12.70 2.73
C LEU A 71 -8.14 12.40 1.72
N ASN A 72 -7.88 13.34 0.81
CA ASN A 72 -6.83 13.26 -0.18
C ASN A 72 -5.92 14.48 -0.06
N VAL A 73 -4.66 14.25 0.33
CA VAL A 73 -3.61 15.27 0.39
C VAL A 73 -2.36 14.83 -0.38
N ALA A 74 -2.53 13.90 -1.33
CA ALA A 74 -1.44 13.32 -2.10
C ALA A 74 -0.66 14.37 -2.90
N ASP A 75 0.57 14.05 -3.30
CA ASP A 75 1.42 14.90 -4.12
C ASP A 75 1.58 16.32 -3.54
N ASN A 76 2.06 16.41 -2.30
CA ASN A 76 2.32 17.64 -1.56
C ASN A 76 3.67 17.54 -0.81
N GLN A 77 3.91 18.44 0.14
CA GLN A 77 5.08 18.44 1.04
C GLN A 77 4.64 18.32 2.51
N ILE A 78 3.52 17.64 2.76
CA ILE A 78 2.98 17.40 4.11
C ILE A 78 4.00 16.61 4.92
N SER A 79 4.30 17.09 6.12
CA SER A 79 5.28 16.51 7.03
C SER A 79 4.64 16.12 8.36
N GLY A 80 5.45 15.75 9.37
CA GLY A 80 4.93 15.31 10.67
C GLY A 80 4.39 13.87 10.63
N LYS A 81 3.52 13.52 11.58
CA LYS A 81 2.99 12.16 11.75
C LYS A 81 1.55 12.05 11.28
N ILE A 82 1.09 10.83 11.00
CA ILE A 82 -0.34 10.53 10.90
C ILE A 82 -0.99 10.86 12.26
N PRO A 83 -1.99 11.75 12.34
CA PRO A 83 -2.61 12.10 13.61
C PRO A 83 -3.26 10.89 14.29
N SER A 84 -3.08 10.76 15.60
CA SER A 84 -3.70 9.68 16.39
C SER A 84 -5.24 9.78 16.43
N SER A 85 -5.80 10.93 16.08
CA SER A 85 -7.24 11.14 15.93
C SER A 85 -7.80 10.64 14.59
N LEU A 86 -6.96 10.40 13.57
CA LEU A 86 -7.41 10.01 12.24
C LEU A 86 -8.32 8.77 12.27
N PRO A 87 -8.06 7.73 13.09
CA PRO A 87 -8.96 6.58 13.19
C PRO A 87 -10.36 6.85 13.76
N SER A 88 -10.63 8.08 14.23
CA SER A 88 -11.97 8.53 14.63
C SER A 88 -12.87 8.93 13.44
N LEU A 89 -12.32 9.01 12.22
CA LEU A 89 -13.07 9.31 10.99
C LEU A 89 -13.92 8.11 10.56
N SER A 90 -14.99 7.83 11.31
CA SER A 90 -15.84 6.63 11.14
C SER A 90 -16.53 6.51 9.78
N SER A 91 -16.69 7.62 9.04
CA SER A 91 -17.28 7.66 7.70
C SER A 91 -16.25 7.57 6.56
N LEU A 92 -14.94 7.54 6.87
CA LEU A 92 -13.89 7.64 5.85
C LEU A 92 -13.88 6.40 4.95
N MET A 93 -13.94 6.63 3.64
CA MET A 93 -13.97 5.58 2.61
C MET A 93 -12.70 5.57 1.77
N HIS A 94 -12.08 6.73 1.57
CA HIS A 94 -10.86 6.91 0.81
C HIS A 94 -9.87 7.79 1.59
N LEU A 95 -8.68 7.25 1.82
CA LEU A 95 -7.55 7.95 2.41
C LEU A 95 -6.38 7.89 1.43
N ASP A 96 -5.95 9.06 0.95
CA ASP A 96 -4.74 9.19 0.14
C ASP A 96 -3.81 10.24 0.73
N LEU A 97 -2.68 9.74 1.23
CA LEU A 97 -1.59 10.51 1.83
C LEU A 97 -0.30 10.37 1.01
N SER A 98 -0.37 9.77 -0.19
CA SER A 98 0.79 9.36 -0.95
C SER A 98 1.67 10.53 -1.42
N ALA A 99 2.94 10.27 -1.72
CA ALA A 99 3.88 11.26 -2.25
C ALA A 99 3.97 12.54 -1.38
N ASN A 100 4.37 12.35 -0.12
CA ASN A 100 4.55 13.40 0.87
C ASN A 100 5.82 13.14 1.72
N GLN A 101 5.98 13.87 2.81
CA GLN A 101 7.09 13.74 3.78
C GLN A 101 6.60 13.24 5.15
N ILE A 102 5.49 12.49 5.18
CA ILE A 102 4.88 11.98 6.41
C ILE A 102 5.79 10.93 7.03
N SER A 103 5.97 11.02 8.35
CA SER A 103 6.91 10.21 9.14
C SER A 103 6.21 9.60 10.36
N GLY A 104 6.96 8.87 11.19
CA GLY A 104 6.40 8.18 12.36
C GLY A 104 5.66 6.89 11.97
N GLN A 105 4.79 6.41 12.86
CA GLN A 105 4.13 5.10 12.73
C GLN A 105 2.68 5.23 12.25
N ILE A 106 2.17 4.16 11.64
CA ILE A 106 0.73 3.99 11.44
C ILE A 106 0.09 3.81 12.83
N PRO A 107 -0.97 4.57 13.19
CA PRO A 107 -1.63 4.44 14.49
C PRO A 107 -2.12 3.02 14.76
N GLU A 108 -1.90 2.50 15.97
CA GLU A 108 -2.27 1.12 16.33
C GLU A 108 -3.77 0.85 16.19
N ASN A 109 -4.61 1.88 16.32
CA ASN A 109 -6.06 1.82 16.20
C ASN A 109 -6.58 2.12 14.78
N ILE A 110 -5.73 2.13 13.74
CA ILE A 110 -6.15 2.40 12.35
C ILE A 110 -7.29 1.48 11.86
N GLY A 111 -7.37 0.26 12.41
CA GLY A 111 -8.48 -0.68 12.18
C GLY A 111 -9.88 -0.17 12.51
N ASN A 112 -10.00 0.94 13.25
CA ASN A 112 -11.29 1.57 13.58
C ASN A 112 -11.95 2.25 12.37
N LEU A 113 -11.23 2.43 11.26
CA LEU A 113 -11.77 2.97 10.01
C LEU A 113 -12.61 1.91 9.26
N ARG A 114 -13.74 1.54 9.85
CA ARG A 114 -14.59 0.42 9.40
C ARG A 114 -15.22 0.62 8.01
N MET A 115 -15.26 1.86 7.53
CA MET A 115 -15.78 2.22 6.20
C MET A 115 -14.69 2.33 5.13
N LEU A 116 -13.42 2.26 5.51
CA LEU A 116 -12.31 2.50 4.59
C LEU A 116 -12.22 1.39 3.55
N SER A 117 -12.17 1.80 2.29
CA SER A 117 -12.05 0.92 1.14
C SER A 117 -10.70 1.03 0.45
N ARG A 118 -10.07 2.20 0.53
CA ARG A 118 -8.76 2.48 -0.07
C ARG A 118 -7.89 3.26 0.90
N ALA A 119 -6.69 2.76 1.14
CA ALA A 119 -5.66 3.39 1.94
C ALA A 119 -4.36 3.48 1.12
N LEU A 120 -4.08 4.65 0.59
CA LEU A 120 -2.90 4.93 -0.23
C LEU A 120 -1.94 5.82 0.57
N LEU A 121 -0.83 5.26 1.03
CA LEU A 121 0.16 5.94 1.87
C LEU A 121 1.58 5.85 1.28
N ALA A 122 1.67 5.48 0.00
CA ALA A 122 2.92 5.24 -0.70
C ALA A 122 3.85 6.47 -0.72
N ARG A 123 5.15 6.25 -0.91
CA ARG A 123 6.14 7.32 -1.15
C ARG A 123 6.16 8.37 -0.03
N ASN A 124 6.39 7.89 1.18
CA ASN A 124 6.52 8.70 2.38
C ASN A 124 7.74 8.26 3.20
N GLN A 125 7.83 8.69 4.45
CA GLN A 125 8.87 8.32 5.41
C GLN A 125 8.28 7.55 6.60
N ILE A 126 7.13 6.88 6.41
CA ILE A 126 6.42 6.14 7.45
C ILE A 126 7.30 4.96 7.88
N SER A 127 7.37 4.72 9.18
CA SER A 127 8.31 3.80 9.83
C SER A 127 7.61 2.94 10.87
N GLY A 128 8.33 1.97 11.43
CA GLY A 128 7.78 1.03 12.41
C GLY A 128 7.00 -0.11 11.75
N VAL A 129 6.19 -0.81 12.54
CA VAL A 129 5.47 -2.01 12.09
C VAL A 129 4.14 -1.67 11.44
N ILE A 130 3.67 -2.55 10.57
CA ILE A 130 2.28 -2.55 10.11
C ILE A 130 1.40 -3.05 11.27
N PRO A 131 0.44 -2.27 11.80
CA PRO A 131 -0.34 -2.69 12.95
C PRO A 131 -1.28 -3.86 12.62
N ASN A 132 -1.40 -4.82 13.55
CA ASN A 132 -2.31 -5.96 13.41
C ASN A 132 -3.78 -5.54 13.20
N SER A 133 -4.17 -4.37 13.72
CA SER A 133 -5.53 -3.84 13.60
C SER A 133 -5.96 -3.55 12.16
N ILE A 134 -5.02 -3.45 11.19
CA ILE A 134 -5.37 -3.32 9.78
C ILE A 134 -6.26 -4.47 9.30
N GLY A 135 -6.04 -5.68 9.81
CA GLY A 135 -6.87 -6.85 9.52
C GLY A 135 -8.33 -6.71 9.97
N SER A 136 -8.65 -5.72 10.80
CA SER A 136 -10.00 -5.42 11.28
C SER A 136 -10.77 -4.46 10.37
N MET A 137 -10.29 -4.13 9.17
CA MET A 137 -11.03 -3.28 8.23
C MET A 137 -11.81 -4.12 7.21
N PRO A 138 -13.15 -4.28 7.36
CA PRO A 138 -13.91 -5.27 6.60
C PRO A 138 -14.15 -4.88 5.13
N ARG A 139 -13.82 -3.64 4.76
CA ARG A 139 -14.08 -3.08 3.43
C ARG A 139 -12.81 -2.72 2.67
N LEU A 140 -11.64 -2.87 3.29
CA LEU A 140 -10.37 -2.45 2.70
C LEU A 140 -10.05 -3.36 1.50
N ALA A 141 -10.09 -2.78 0.31
CA ALA A 141 -9.84 -3.46 -0.95
C ALA A 141 -8.45 -3.14 -1.50
N ASP A 142 -7.99 -1.90 -1.33
CA ASP A 142 -6.69 -1.44 -1.83
C ASP A 142 -5.86 -0.88 -0.67
N LEU A 143 -4.73 -1.51 -0.40
CA LEU A 143 -3.73 -1.06 0.57
C LEU A 143 -2.39 -0.87 -0.12
N ASP A 144 -1.94 0.39 -0.20
CA ASP A 144 -0.63 0.74 -0.73
C ASP A 144 0.20 1.44 0.35
N LEU A 145 1.22 0.73 0.82
CA LEU A 145 2.22 1.21 1.78
C LEU A 145 3.63 1.25 1.14
N SER A 146 3.72 1.15 -0.18
CA SER A 146 4.98 1.05 -0.91
C SER A 146 5.89 2.26 -0.70
N ASN A 147 7.19 2.08 -0.87
CA ASN A 147 8.19 3.15 -0.82
C ASN A 147 8.12 3.96 0.48
N ASN A 148 8.31 3.27 1.60
CA ASN A 148 8.33 3.82 2.95
C ASN A 148 9.54 3.24 3.72
N ARG A 149 9.53 3.33 5.05
CA ARG A 149 10.55 2.80 5.95
C ARG A 149 9.94 1.78 6.93
N LEU A 150 8.86 1.11 6.55
CA LEU A 150 8.19 0.11 7.38
C LEU A 150 9.11 -1.07 7.63
N SER A 151 8.99 -1.68 8.81
CA SER A 151 9.88 -2.72 9.30
C SER A 151 9.12 -3.80 10.07
N GLY A 152 9.79 -4.90 10.38
CA GLY A 152 9.17 -6.03 11.07
C GLY A 152 8.38 -6.93 10.12
N SER A 153 7.65 -7.88 10.67
CA SER A 153 6.94 -8.89 9.89
C SER A 153 5.62 -8.38 9.31
N ILE A 154 5.26 -8.93 8.15
CA ILE A 154 3.94 -8.74 7.57
C ILE A 154 2.89 -9.38 8.51
N PRO A 155 1.88 -8.63 8.98
CA PRO A 155 0.84 -9.18 9.85
C PRO A 155 0.00 -10.26 9.17
N SER A 156 -0.13 -11.43 9.78
CA SER A 156 -1.00 -12.50 9.26
C SER A 156 -2.48 -12.08 9.22
N THR A 157 -2.87 -11.08 10.00
CA THR A 157 -4.23 -10.50 10.05
C THR A 157 -4.64 -9.83 8.73
N LEU A 158 -3.70 -9.45 7.85
CA LEU A 158 -4.02 -8.98 6.51
C LEU A 158 -4.79 -10.03 5.70
N GLY A 159 -4.50 -11.33 5.91
CA GLY A 159 -5.24 -12.43 5.29
C GLY A 159 -6.68 -12.59 5.81
N SER A 160 -7.08 -11.88 6.87
CA SER A 160 -8.45 -11.89 7.39
C SER A 160 -9.36 -10.84 6.74
N ILE A 161 -8.81 -9.96 5.90
CA ILE A 161 -9.59 -8.91 5.23
C ILE A 161 -10.37 -9.55 4.07
N PRO A 162 -11.71 -9.51 4.07
CA PRO A 162 -12.52 -10.35 3.17
C PRO A 162 -12.52 -9.87 1.71
N VAL A 163 -12.18 -8.60 1.48
CA VAL A 163 -12.27 -7.96 0.16
C VAL A 163 -10.93 -7.39 -0.32
N LEU A 164 -9.82 -7.70 0.36
CA LEU A 164 -8.50 -7.20 -0.02
C LEU A 164 -8.14 -7.73 -1.40
N SER A 165 -7.92 -6.80 -2.34
CA SER A 165 -7.69 -7.08 -3.75
C SER A 165 -6.29 -6.67 -4.21
N SER A 166 -5.75 -5.59 -3.66
CA SER A 166 -4.44 -5.06 -4.01
C SER A 166 -3.64 -4.77 -2.73
N LEU A 167 -2.46 -5.36 -2.62
CA LEU A 167 -1.53 -5.15 -1.53
C LEU A 167 -0.14 -4.81 -2.06
N TYR A 168 0.27 -3.55 -1.88
CA TYR A 168 1.60 -3.06 -2.24
C TYR A 168 2.38 -2.72 -0.97
N LEU A 169 3.43 -3.49 -0.72
CA LEU A 169 4.35 -3.31 0.40
C LEU A 169 5.81 -3.14 -0.07
N ASP A 170 6.02 -2.99 -1.37
CA ASP A 170 7.34 -2.93 -1.98
C ASP A 170 8.15 -1.72 -1.52
N VAL A 171 9.48 -1.81 -1.63
CA VAL A 171 10.41 -0.73 -1.26
C VAL A 171 10.21 -0.31 0.20
N ASN A 172 10.39 -1.27 1.11
CA ASN A 172 10.35 -1.07 2.56
C ASN A 172 11.52 -1.83 3.21
N ARG A 173 11.45 -2.05 4.53
CA ARG A 173 12.42 -2.84 5.32
C ARG A 173 11.72 -3.98 6.05
N LEU A 174 10.64 -4.51 5.46
CA LEU A 174 9.88 -5.62 6.04
C LEU A 174 10.77 -6.87 6.06
N SER A 175 10.60 -7.69 7.09
CA SER A 175 11.43 -8.86 7.33
C SER A 175 10.62 -10.03 7.87
N GLY A 176 11.25 -11.18 8.10
CA GLY A 176 10.55 -12.40 8.51
C GLY A 176 9.83 -13.07 7.34
N PRO A 177 9.06 -14.15 7.60
CA PRO A 177 8.44 -14.95 6.56
C PRO A 177 7.16 -14.33 5.99
N ILE A 178 6.81 -14.73 4.76
CA ILE A 178 5.50 -14.45 4.18
C ILE A 178 4.44 -15.25 4.95
N PRO A 179 3.42 -14.62 5.56
CA PRO A 179 2.32 -15.34 6.19
C PRO A 179 1.53 -16.12 5.14
N SER A 180 1.38 -17.43 5.32
CA SER A 180 0.61 -18.29 4.42
C SER A 180 -0.85 -17.81 4.25
N THR A 181 -1.42 -17.15 5.26
CA THR A 181 -2.78 -16.60 5.21
C THR A 181 -2.97 -15.53 4.13
N ILE A 182 -1.92 -14.79 3.76
CA ILE A 182 -2.01 -13.72 2.75
C ILE A 182 -2.07 -14.31 1.34
N LEU A 183 -1.27 -15.36 1.08
CA LEU A 183 -1.26 -16.06 -0.20
C LEU A 183 -2.48 -16.97 -0.42
N ALA A 184 -3.15 -17.37 0.67
CA ALA A 184 -4.40 -18.14 0.59
C ALA A 184 -5.65 -17.28 0.34
N SER A 185 -5.52 -15.95 0.28
CA SER A 185 -6.66 -15.05 0.10
C SER A 185 -7.26 -15.17 -1.30
N ARG A 186 -8.58 -15.42 -1.38
CA ARG A 186 -9.29 -15.59 -2.66
C ARG A 186 -9.53 -14.29 -3.41
N GLY A 187 -9.51 -13.16 -2.71
CA GLY A 187 -9.77 -11.84 -3.29
C GLY A 187 -8.52 -11.14 -3.80
N LEU A 188 -7.33 -11.56 -3.35
CA LEU A 188 -6.09 -10.85 -3.57
C LEU A 188 -5.58 -11.11 -5.00
N GLY A 189 -5.74 -10.11 -5.86
CA GLY A 189 -5.29 -10.15 -7.24
C GLY A 189 -3.88 -9.58 -7.44
N ILE A 190 -3.46 -8.62 -6.62
CA ILE A 190 -2.13 -8.03 -6.71
C ILE A 190 -1.44 -8.12 -5.36
N LEU A 191 -0.26 -8.73 -5.37
CA LEU A 191 0.64 -8.76 -4.23
C LEU A 191 2.03 -8.34 -4.69
N ASN A 192 2.48 -7.17 -4.23
CA ASN A 192 3.84 -6.71 -4.44
C ASN A 192 4.57 -6.59 -3.10
N LEU A 193 5.57 -7.45 -2.90
CA LEU A 193 6.43 -7.50 -1.72
C LEU A 193 7.89 -7.16 -2.07
N SER A 194 8.17 -6.72 -3.29
CA SER A 194 9.54 -6.61 -3.76
C SER A 194 10.37 -5.56 -3.02
N ARG A 195 11.70 -5.70 -3.07
CA ARG A 195 12.64 -4.75 -2.44
C ARG A 195 12.35 -4.57 -0.95
N ASN A 196 12.38 -5.68 -0.23
CA ASN A 196 12.32 -5.77 1.23
C ASN A 196 13.47 -6.69 1.73
N ALA A 197 13.40 -7.12 2.99
CA ALA A 197 14.31 -8.09 3.59
C ALA A 197 13.52 -9.34 4.04
N ILE A 198 12.54 -9.76 3.24
CA ILE A 198 11.66 -10.90 3.55
C ILE A 198 12.47 -12.18 3.44
N THR A 199 12.37 -13.02 4.47
CA THR A 199 13.15 -14.25 4.62
C THR A 199 12.26 -15.49 4.57
N GLY A 200 12.85 -16.68 4.64
CA GLY A 200 12.10 -17.93 4.71
C GLY A 200 11.66 -18.42 3.35
N GLU A 201 10.78 -19.42 3.33
CA GLU A 201 10.31 -20.04 2.09
C GLU A 201 9.05 -19.34 1.56
N ILE A 202 8.81 -19.47 0.25
CA ILE A 202 7.51 -19.12 -0.34
C ILE A 202 6.50 -20.18 0.13
N PRO A 203 5.42 -19.81 0.85
CA PRO A 203 4.46 -20.78 1.37
C PRO A 203 3.78 -21.62 0.27
N ASP A 204 3.65 -22.92 0.51
CA ASP A 204 3.01 -23.88 -0.39
C ASP A 204 1.47 -23.85 -0.23
N VAL A 205 0.85 -22.71 -0.61
CA VAL A 205 -0.59 -22.46 -0.38
C VAL A 205 -1.32 -21.94 -1.62
N PHE A 206 -0.77 -22.22 -2.80
CA PHE A 206 -1.44 -21.94 -4.06
C PHE A 206 -2.39 -23.11 -4.41
N GLY A 207 -3.49 -22.80 -5.07
CA GLY A 207 -4.39 -23.84 -5.59
C GLY A 207 -5.27 -23.27 -6.69
N GLU A 208 -6.16 -24.08 -7.24
CA GLU A 208 -7.05 -23.72 -8.37
C GLU A 208 -7.98 -22.52 -8.12
N ARG A 209 -7.97 -21.94 -6.91
CA ARG A 209 -8.71 -20.72 -6.56
C ARG A 209 -7.83 -19.49 -6.41
N SER A 210 -6.52 -19.63 -6.44
CA SER A 210 -5.56 -18.53 -6.41
C SER A 210 -5.54 -17.84 -7.77
N TYR A 211 -5.76 -16.53 -7.78
CA TYR A 211 -5.81 -15.72 -8.99
C TYR A 211 -5.02 -14.43 -8.76
N TYR A 212 -3.81 -14.36 -9.31
CA TYR A 212 -2.94 -13.19 -9.23
C TYR A 212 -2.80 -12.54 -10.60
N THR A 213 -3.19 -11.28 -10.72
CA THR A 213 -2.79 -10.46 -11.87
C THR A 213 -1.30 -10.13 -11.81
N ALA A 214 -0.78 -9.89 -10.60
CA ALA A 214 0.64 -9.69 -10.36
C ALA A 214 1.06 -10.24 -8.98
N LEU A 215 2.14 -11.03 -8.97
CA LEU A 215 2.83 -11.53 -7.79
C LEU A 215 4.32 -11.19 -7.94
N ASP A 216 4.75 -10.13 -7.27
CA ASP A 216 6.15 -9.69 -7.29
C ASP A 216 6.77 -9.90 -5.90
N LEU A 217 7.70 -10.85 -5.82
CA LEU A 217 8.46 -11.22 -4.63
C LEU A 217 9.96 -10.90 -4.79
N SER A 218 10.33 -10.17 -5.85
CA SER A 218 11.72 -9.95 -6.23
C SER A 218 12.50 -9.11 -5.22
N PHE A 219 13.83 -9.17 -5.24
CA PHE A 219 14.70 -8.38 -4.35
C PHE A 219 14.33 -8.57 -2.86
N ASN A 220 14.44 -9.81 -2.39
CA ASN A 220 14.24 -10.22 -1.01
C ASN A 220 15.31 -11.26 -0.62
N ASP A 221 15.19 -11.83 0.58
CA ASP A 221 16.07 -12.89 1.10
C ASP A 221 15.36 -14.26 1.14
N LEU A 222 14.41 -14.51 0.21
CA LEU A 222 13.63 -15.74 0.18
C LEU A 222 14.51 -16.94 -0.18
N ARG A 223 14.26 -18.08 0.46
CA ARG A 223 15.03 -19.32 0.33
C ARG A 223 14.16 -20.50 -0.04
N GLY A 224 14.79 -21.65 -0.26
CA GLY A 224 14.10 -22.89 -0.56
C GLY A 224 13.70 -22.97 -2.03
N HIS A 225 12.60 -23.66 -2.30
CA HIS A 225 12.17 -23.99 -3.65
C HIS A 225 11.00 -23.11 -4.10
N VAL A 226 10.83 -22.95 -5.41
CA VAL A 226 9.59 -22.43 -5.97
C VAL A 226 8.47 -23.46 -5.72
N PRO A 227 7.36 -23.11 -5.05
CA PRO A 227 6.32 -24.07 -4.70
C PRO A 227 5.68 -24.70 -5.93
N ARG A 228 5.61 -26.03 -5.96
CA ARG A 228 4.96 -26.75 -7.06
C ARG A 228 3.46 -26.44 -7.13
N THR A 229 2.82 -26.15 -6.02
CA THR A 229 1.39 -25.77 -6.02
C THR A 229 1.11 -24.50 -6.81
N LEU A 230 2.10 -23.64 -7.04
CA LEU A 230 1.93 -22.45 -7.88
C LEU A 230 1.56 -22.82 -9.33
N SER A 231 1.93 -24.02 -9.82
CA SER A 231 1.48 -24.49 -11.14
C SER A 231 0.01 -24.91 -11.19
N THR A 232 -0.65 -24.99 -10.03
CA THR A 232 -2.09 -25.26 -9.92
C THR A 232 -2.92 -24.00 -9.72
N ALA A 233 -2.29 -22.83 -9.62
CA ALA A 233 -3.00 -21.56 -9.55
C ALA A 233 -3.86 -21.35 -10.81
N ALA A 234 -5.07 -20.81 -10.64
CA ALA A 234 -5.96 -20.57 -11.78
C ALA A 234 -5.36 -19.55 -12.77
N TYR A 235 -4.67 -18.56 -12.24
CA TYR A 235 -4.02 -17.54 -13.04
C TYR A 235 -2.91 -16.86 -12.25
N VAL A 236 -1.76 -16.67 -12.89
CA VAL A 236 -0.71 -15.75 -12.45
C VAL A 236 -0.26 -14.99 -13.70
N GLY A 237 -0.61 -13.71 -13.78
CA GLY A 237 -0.29 -12.87 -14.93
C GLY A 237 1.18 -12.48 -14.97
N HIS A 238 1.58 -11.61 -14.05
CA HIS A 238 2.98 -11.26 -13.82
C HIS A 238 3.52 -12.01 -12.59
N LEU A 239 4.65 -12.68 -12.74
CA LEU A 239 5.40 -13.32 -11.66
C LEU A 239 6.85 -12.87 -11.71
N ASP A 240 7.38 -12.33 -10.62
CA ASP A 240 8.80 -12.03 -10.48
C ASP A 240 9.33 -12.56 -9.15
N LEU A 241 10.28 -13.49 -9.23
CA LEU A 241 10.98 -14.14 -8.12
C LEU A 241 12.48 -13.82 -8.15
N SER A 242 12.92 -12.89 -8.99
CA SER A 242 14.32 -12.58 -9.20
C SER A 242 14.97 -11.97 -7.95
N HIS A 243 16.30 -12.05 -7.86
CA HIS A 243 17.07 -11.44 -6.77
C HIS A 243 16.62 -11.95 -5.39
N ASN A 244 16.75 -13.27 -5.20
CA ASN A 244 16.47 -13.99 -3.97
C ASN A 244 17.55 -15.09 -3.78
N HIS A 245 17.34 -16.00 -2.83
CA HIS A 245 18.18 -17.16 -2.54
C HIS A 245 17.46 -18.48 -2.83
N LEU A 246 16.64 -18.51 -3.88
CA LEU A 246 15.89 -19.70 -4.26
C LEU A 246 16.79 -20.73 -4.97
N CYS A 247 16.43 -22.00 -4.84
CA CYS A 247 17.18 -23.11 -5.40
C CYS A 247 16.29 -24.26 -5.87
N GLY A 248 16.83 -25.08 -6.76
CA GLY A 248 16.18 -26.28 -7.28
C GLY A 248 15.40 -26.04 -8.58
N PRO A 249 14.66 -27.06 -9.05
CA PRO A 249 13.97 -26.98 -10.32
C PRO A 249 12.78 -26.02 -10.26
N ILE A 250 12.65 -25.17 -11.27
CA ILE A 250 11.42 -24.43 -11.56
C ILE A 250 10.33 -25.44 -11.93
N PRO A 251 9.13 -25.38 -11.32
CA PRO A 251 8.04 -26.28 -11.65
C PRO A 251 7.63 -26.14 -13.12
N ASN A 252 7.33 -27.27 -13.77
CA ASN A 252 6.80 -27.28 -15.12
C ASN A 252 5.29 -26.95 -15.13
N GLY A 253 4.80 -26.38 -16.23
CA GLY A 253 3.38 -26.06 -16.42
C GLY A 253 3.07 -24.58 -16.21
N SER A 254 1.88 -24.16 -16.64
CA SER A 254 1.35 -22.82 -16.34
C SER A 254 1.41 -22.53 -14.83
N PRO A 255 1.80 -21.32 -14.38
CA PRO A 255 2.11 -20.13 -15.20
C PRO A 255 3.55 -20.10 -15.75
N PHE A 256 4.42 -21.04 -15.37
CA PHE A 256 5.85 -20.99 -15.65
C PHE A 256 6.22 -21.10 -17.13
N ASP A 257 5.39 -21.77 -17.93
CA ASP A 257 5.60 -21.95 -19.38
C ASP A 257 5.59 -20.63 -20.17
N HIS A 258 5.08 -19.53 -19.60
CA HIS A 258 4.96 -18.22 -20.25
C HIS A 258 5.87 -17.15 -19.64
N LEU A 259 6.68 -17.50 -18.64
CA LEU A 259 7.55 -16.55 -17.94
C LEU A 259 8.92 -16.48 -18.60
N ASP A 260 9.52 -15.30 -18.53
CA ASP A 260 10.87 -15.09 -19.04
C ASP A 260 11.93 -15.50 -18.00
N ALA A 261 13.17 -15.64 -18.46
CA ALA A 261 14.30 -15.93 -17.56
C ALA A 261 14.57 -14.79 -16.57
N ALA A 262 14.10 -13.57 -16.83
CA ALA A 262 14.32 -12.43 -15.97
C ALA A 262 13.53 -12.57 -14.65
N SER A 263 12.32 -13.15 -14.69
CA SER A 263 11.52 -13.52 -13.52
C SER A 263 12.23 -14.42 -12.51
N PHE A 264 13.33 -15.08 -12.88
CA PHE A 264 14.08 -16.00 -12.02
C PHE A 264 15.55 -15.62 -11.84
N ALA A 265 15.99 -14.54 -12.47
CA ALA A 265 17.39 -14.12 -12.48
C ALA A 265 17.91 -13.86 -11.07
N SER A 266 19.23 -13.98 -10.89
CA SER A 266 19.90 -13.65 -9.61
C SER A 266 19.37 -14.45 -8.42
N ASN A 267 19.14 -15.76 -8.61
CA ASN A 267 18.90 -16.73 -7.55
C ASN A 267 20.09 -17.70 -7.43
N ASP A 268 20.29 -18.28 -6.24
CA ASP A 268 21.48 -19.08 -5.91
C ASP A 268 21.66 -20.29 -6.84
N CYS A 269 20.60 -21.08 -7.05
CA CYS A 269 20.68 -22.31 -7.84
C CYS A 269 19.33 -22.76 -8.43
N LEU A 270 18.52 -21.82 -8.91
CA LEU A 270 17.35 -22.17 -9.72
C LEU A 270 17.80 -22.73 -11.09
N CYS A 271 17.10 -23.77 -11.54
CA CYS A 271 17.37 -24.45 -12.81
C CYS A 271 16.06 -24.97 -13.44
N GLY A 272 16.12 -25.38 -14.71
CA GLY A 272 14.95 -25.76 -15.49
C GLY A 272 14.33 -24.57 -16.21
N SER A 273 13.57 -24.83 -17.29
CA SER A 273 13.01 -23.79 -18.16
C SER A 273 12.26 -22.71 -17.35
N PRO A 274 12.48 -21.41 -17.62
CA PRO A 274 13.24 -20.82 -18.72
C PRO A 274 14.77 -20.69 -18.49
N LEU A 275 15.30 -21.18 -17.37
CA LEU A 275 16.74 -21.22 -17.07
C LEU A 275 17.42 -22.47 -17.67
N PRO A 276 18.77 -22.56 -17.64
CA PRO A 276 19.47 -23.78 -18.02
C PRO A 276 18.97 -25.02 -17.26
N ALA A 277 19.04 -26.18 -17.92
CA ALA A 277 18.60 -27.45 -17.34
C ALA A 277 19.34 -27.76 -16.02
N CYS A 278 18.65 -28.42 -15.10
CA CYS A 278 19.26 -28.92 -13.88
C CYS A 278 20.30 -30.00 -14.21
N GLY A 279 21.48 -29.93 -13.57
CA GLY A 279 22.57 -30.90 -13.70
C GLY A 279 22.38 -32.15 -12.86
#